data_AF-A0A3T0CIJ4-F1
#
_entry.id   AF-A0A3T0CIJ4-F1
#
_cell.length_a   1.000
_cell.length_b   1.000
_cell.length_c   1.000
_cell.angle_alpha   90.00
_cell.angle_beta   90.00
_cell.angle_gamma   90.00
#
_symmetry.space_group_name_H-M   'P 1'
#
loop_
_entity.id
_entity.type
_entity.pdbx_description
1 polymer ?
#
loop_
_entity_poly.entity_id
_entity_poly.type
_entity_poly.pdbx_seq_one_letter_code
_entity_poly.pdbx_strand_id
1 'polypeptide(L)'
;MSQCVILQKKRRVAVMPAAPEATLPAPVPETTRSVLSLHRTPLSAPDPAAAPVETKTAQERPEKPRKPYSKKRLARLQTLRDLWPLLFSSVQPLKTGIKADLLADARARQLSLSEKDIGLCLRDWVNRAIYQKAVVSGEMRFDIHGAPVEPVSDTDRAYASTQLAAMAAQWKQHQEQQTLAEKPD
;
A
#
# COMPACT_ATOMS: atom_id res chain seq x y z
N MET A 1 28.14 2.94 34.95
CA MET A 1 27.42 4.24 34.85
C MET A 1 28.22 5.14 33.91
N SER A 2 27.83 5.27 32.65
CA SER A 2 28.37 6.32 31.77
C SER A 2 27.37 6.60 30.65
N GLN A 3 26.67 7.71 30.80
CA GLN A 3 25.69 8.27 29.90
C GLN A 3 26.44 9.20 28.94
N CYS A 4 26.46 8.91 27.64
CA CYS A 4 27.05 9.81 26.64
C CYS A 4 25.92 10.57 25.93
N VAL A 5 25.75 11.83 26.33
CA VAL A 5 24.79 12.78 25.77
C VAL A 5 25.37 13.32 24.45
N ILE A 6 24.80 12.94 23.30
CA ILE A 6 25.13 13.57 22.02
C ILE A 6 24.23 14.79 21.84
N LEU A 7 24.86 15.95 22.04
CA LEU A 7 24.29 17.28 21.90
C LEU A 7 23.94 17.59 20.42
N GLN A 8 22.77 18.19 20.26
CA GLN A 8 22.11 18.60 19.01
C GLN A 8 22.93 19.61 18.19
N LYS A 9 23.22 19.32 16.90
CA LYS A 9 23.73 20.33 15.95
C LYS A 9 22.62 20.84 15.04
N LYS A 10 21.88 21.82 15.57
CA LYS A 10 20.86 22.63 14.90
C LYS A 10 21.52 23.48 13.80
N ARG A 11 21.36 23.11 12.52
CA ARG A 11 21.61 24.03 11.40
C ARG A 11 20.32 24.76 11.06
N ARG A 12 20.22 26.00 11.53
CA ARG A 12 19.28 27.00 11.01
C ARG A 12 19.77 27.43 9.64
N VAL A 13 19.06 27.11 8.57
CA VAL A 13 19.19 27.81 7.28
C VAL A 13 18.14 28.92 7.28
N ALA A 14 18.62 30.12 6.98
CA ALA A 14 17.89 31.37 7.09
C ALA A 14 16.80 31.46 6.01
N VAL A 15 15.57 31.67 6.47
CA VAL A 15 14.49 32.29 5.69
C VAL A 15 14.83 33.77 5.56
N MET A 16 14.90 34.27 4.34
CA MET A 16 14.73 35.70 4.07
C MET A 16 13.47 35.90 3.21
N PRO A 17 12.52 36.74 3.65
CA PRO A 17 11.37 37.16 2.87
C PRO A 17 11.71 38.38 2.01
N ALA A 18 11.22 38.41 0.77
CA ALA A 18 11.25 39.59 -0.09
C ALA A 18 9.85 39.82 -0.70
N ALA A 19 9.11 40.75 -0.12
CA ALA A 19 7.97 41.47 -0.69
C ALA A 19 8.26 42.97 -0.47
N PRO A 20 7.88 43.90 -1.38
CA PRO A 20 6.49 44.37 -1.52
C PRO A 20 6.08 44.66 -3.00
N GLU A 21 4.83 44.42 -3.41
CA GLU A 21 3.65 45.30 -3.43
C GLU A 21 3.51 46.21 -4.67
N ALA A 22 2.26 46.25 -5.17
CA ALA A 22 1.63 47.20 -6.08
C ALA A 22 1.91 47.08 -7.60
N THR A 23 0.92 46.57 -8.34
CA THR A 23 -0.02 47.42 -9.11
C THR A 23 -1.10 46.56 -9.79
N LEU A 24 -2.33 46.69 -9.32
CA LEU A 24 -3.55 46.49 -10.13
C LEU A 24 -3.82 47.81 -10.89
N PRO A 25 -4.37 47.79 -12.11
CA PRO A 25 -5.83 47.77 -12.25
C PRO A 25 -6.38 46.90 -13.40
N ALA A 26 -7.63 46.46 -13.21
CA ALA A 26 -8.53 45.82 -14.19
C ALA A 26 -8.95 46.80 -15.32
N PRO A 27 -9.60 46.37 -16.44
CA PRO A 27 -10.94 45.75 -16.43
C PRO A 27 -11.19 44.59 -17.42
N VAL A 28 -12.24 43.82 -17.08
CA VAL A 28 -12.98 42.77 -17.82
C VAL A 28 -13.55 43.28 -19.17
N PRO A 29 -13.95 42.41 -20.13
CA PRO A 29 -15.26 41.74 -20.05
C PRO A 29 -15.32 40.28 -20.56
N GLU A 30 -16.10 39.50 -19.81
CA GLU A 30 -17.13 38.54 -20.24
C GLU A 30 -17.11 37.97 -21.68
N THR A 31 -17.04 36.64 -21.76
CA THR A 31 -17.96 35.84 -22.59
C THR A 31 -18.14 34.46 -21.98
N THR A 32 -19.22 34.37 -21.22
CA THR A 32 -20.24 33.32 -21.22
C THR A 32 -20.03 32.00 -21.99
N ARG A 33 -20.18 30.91 -21.21
CA ARG A 33 -20.97 29.66 -21.43
C ARG A 33 -20.32 28.58 -22.34
N SER A 34 -20.31 27.30 -22.00
CA SER A 34 -21.32 26.50 -21.28
C SER A 34 -20.70 25.40 -20.41
N VAL A 35 -21.13 25.37 -19.14
CA VAL A 35 -21.00 24.23 -18.23
C VAL A 35 -22.12 23.23 -18.60
N LEU A 36 -21.77 21.99 -18.88
CA LEU A 36 -22.73 20.91 -19.05
C LEU A 36 -23.38 20.62 -17.69
N SER A 37 -24.57 21.19 -17.50
CA SER A 37 -25.43 20.93 -16.36
C SER A 37 -25.83 19.46 -16.30
N LEU A 38 -25.49 18.83 -15.18
CA LEU A 38 -26.11 17.60 -14.69
C LEU A 38 -27.60 17.86 -14.50
N HIS A 39 -28.43 17.12 -15.23
CA HIS A 39 -29.87 17.10 -15.02
C HIS A 39 -30.15 16.45 -13.66
N ARG A 40 -30.38 17.28 -12.64
CA ARG A 40 -30.97 16.89 -11.35
C ARG A 40 -32.44 17.26 -11.42
N THR A 41 -33.31 16.28 -11.62
CA THR A 41 -34.75 16.43 -11.39
C THR A 41 -35.02 16.41 -9.88
N PRO A 42 -35.69 17.42 -9.31
CA PRO A 42 -36.13 17.38 -7.93
C PRO A 42 -37.64 17.15 -7.79
N LEU A 43 -37.96 16.48 -6.68
CA LEU A 43 -39.12 16.65 -5.81
C LEU A 43 -40.46 16.03 -6.23
N SER A 44 -40.77 14.88 -5.59
CA SER A 44 -42.08 14.71 -4.94
C SER A 44 -41.94 13.72 -3.78
N ALA A 45 -42.38 14.14 -2.59
CA ALA A 45 -42.61 13.36 -1.37
C ALA A 45 -43.97 13.85 -0.82
N PRO A 46 -44.62 13.25 0.21
CA PRO A 46 -44.37 12.01 0.98
C PRO A 46 -45.63 11.08 1.09
N ASP A 47 -45.48 9.85 1.60
CA ASP A 47 -46.15 9.32 2.83
C ASP A 47 -45.77 7.83 3.07
N PRO A 48 -45.89 7.29 4.31
CA PRO A 48 -45.08 6.24 4.90
C PRO A 48 -45.78 4.86 4.92
N ALA A 49 -45.25 3.97 5.78
CA ALA A 49 -45.65 2.59 6.03
C ALA A 49 -45.04 1.59 5.04
N ALA A 50 -44.61 0.40 5.43
CA ALA A 50 -44.32 -0.23 6.70
C ALA A 50 -43.78 -1.61 6.30
N ALA A 51 -42.60 -1.95 6.81
CA ALA A 51 -42.10 -3.32 7.01
C ALA A 51 -41.91 -4.23 5.77
N PRO A 52 -41.22 -5.39 5.89
CA PRO A 52 -40.12 -5.73 6.80
C PRO A 52 -38.88 -6.25 6.05
N VAL A 53 -37.77 -6.16 6.78
CA VAL A 53 -36.57 -7.00 6.67
C VAL A 53 -36.91 -8.49 6.45
N GLU A 54 -36.44 -9.07 5.34
CA GLU A 54 -36.28 -10.52 5.21
C GLU A 54 -34.79 -10.89 5.18
N THR A 55 -34.34 -11.39 6.33
CA THR A 55 -33.19 -12.26 6.53
C THR A 55 -33.44 -13.65 5.97
N LYS A 56 -32.60 -14.10 5.02
CA LYS A 56 -32.11 -15.49 4.78
C LYS A 56 -31.52 -15.54 3.37
N THR A 57 -30.24 -15.78 3.17
CA THR A 57 -29.65 -17.10 3.39
C THR A 57 -28.13 -16.94 3.46
N ALA A 58 -27.58 -17.21 4.65
CA ALA A 58 -26.19 -17.60 4.79
C ALA A 58 -26.06 -18.97 4.10
N GLN A 59 -25.69 -18.95 2.82
CA GLN A 59 -25.32 -20.15 2.10
C GLN A 59 -23.94 -20.54 2.63
N GLU A 60 -23.91 -21.54 3.50
CA GLU A 60 -22.71 -22.21 3.98
C GLU A 60 -21.84 -22.56 2.78
N ARG A 61 -20.81 -21.75 2.56
CA ARG A 61 -19.88 -21.93 1.46
C ARG A 61 -18.99 -23.08 1.87
N PRO A 62 -18.97 -24.21 1.13
CA PRO A 62 -18.11 -25.33 1.48
C PRO A 62 -16.66 -24.84 1.57
N GLU A 63 -16.01 -25.09 2.72
CA GLU A 63 -14.60 -24.77 2.93
C GLU A 63 -13.76 -25.59 1.94
N LYS A 64 -13.51 -25.01 0.77
CA LYS A 64 -12.65 -25.63 -0.24
C LYS A 64 -11.24 -25.71 0.35
N PRO A 65 -10.59 -26.89 0.37
CA PRO A 65 -9.22 -27.01 0.86
C PRO A 65 -8.34 -26.01 0.12
N ARG A 66 -7.58 -25.20 0.87
CA ARG A 66 -6.75 -24.13 0.31
C ARG A 66 -5.75 -24.74 -0.68
N LYS A 67 -6.02 -24.50 -1.95
CA LYS A 67 -5.36 -25.09 -3.14
C LYS A 67 -3.86 -24.71 -3.22
N PRO A 68 -3.04 -25.45 -4.02
CA PRO A 68 -1.57 -25.33 -4.24
C PRO A 68 -0.99 -23.95 -4.63
N TYR A 69 -1.79 -22.89 -4.58
CA TYR A 69 -1.42 -21.50 -4.88
C TYR A 69 -0.23 -21.01 -4.03
N SER A 70 -0.09 -21.53 -2.80
CA SER A 70 1.03 -21.24 -1.91
C SER A 70 2.38 -21.72 -2.47
N LYS A 71 2.46 -22.94 -3.03
CA LYS A 71 3.71 -23.51 -3.57
C LYS A 71 4.23 -22.71 -4.77
N LYS A 72 3.35 -22.37 -5.72
CA LYS A 72 3.72 -21.54 -6.88
C LYS A 72 4.19 -20.14 -6.49
N ARG A 73 3.57 -19.56 -5.46
CA ARG A 73 3.98 -18.26 -4.90
C ARG A 73 5.38 -18.32 -4.28
N LEU A 74 5.65 -19.36 -3.50
CA LEU A 74 6.97 -19.55 -2.90
C LEU A 74 8.05 -19.77 -3.98
N ALA A 75 7.79 -20.59 -4.99
CA ALA A 75 8.70 -20.81 -6.10
C ALA A 75 9.05 -19.50 -6.83
N ARG A 76 8.04 -18.68 -7.14
CA ARG A 76 8.22 -17.34 -7.74
C ARG A 76 9.10 -16.43 -6.89
N LEU A 77 8.88 -16.39 -5.58
CA LEU A 77 9.69 -15.58 -4.66
C LEU A 77 11.13 -16.09 -4.54
N GLN A 78 11.36 -17.40 -4.63
CA GLN A 78 12.71 -17.98 -4.64
C GLN A 78 13.45 -17.58 -5.91
N THR A 79 12.85 -17.75 -7.10
CA THR A 79 13.46 -17.32 -8.36
C THR A 79 13.82 -15.83 -8.34
N LEU A 80 12.94 -14.98 -7.80
CA LEU A 80 13.23 -13.56 -7.65
C LEU A 80 14.43 -13.29 -6.72
N ARG A 81 14.53 -14.06 -5.64
CA ARG A 81 15.63 -13.95 -4.67
C ARG A 81 16.96 -14.47 -5.21
N ASP A 82 16.93 -15.50 -6.05
CA ASP A 82 18.13 -16.02 -6.73
C ASP A 82 18.70 -15.01 -7.73
N LEU A 83 17.83 -14.27 -8.43
CA LEU A 83 18.22 -13.26 -9.41
C LEU A 83 18.67 -11.93 -8.79
N TRP A 84 18.04 -11.54 -7.69
CA TRP A 84 18.33 -10.29 -6.97
C TRP A 84 18.54 -10.54 -5.47
N PRO A 85 19.63 -11.22 -5.09
CA PRO A 85 19.88 -11.56 -3.70
C PRO A 85 20.10 -10.33 -2.82
N LEU A 86 20.72 -9.27 -3.34
CA LEU A 86 20.98 -8.04 -2.58
C LEU A 86 19.68 -7.37 -2.10
N LEU A 87 18.64 -7.36 -2.94
CA LEU A 87 17.36 -6.71 -2.66
C LEU A 87 16.44 -7.56 -1.78
N PHE A 88 16.44 -8.89 -2.01
CA PHE A 88 15.50 -9.80 -1.36
C PHE A 88 16.09 -10.66 -0.25
N SER A 89 17.40 -10.54 0.06
CA SER A 89 18.04 -11.26 1.16
C SER A 89 17.46 -10.86 2.52
N SER A 90 17.29 -9.56 2.74
CA SER A 90 16.64 -8.99 3.92
C SER A 90 15.30 -8.35 3.53
N VAL A 91 14.34 -8.36 4.46
CA VAL A 91 13.04 -7.74 4.20
C VAL A 91 13.15 -6.26 4.55
N GLN A 92 13.44 -5.45 3.53
CA GLN A 92 13.59 -3.99 3.66
C GLN A 92 12.51 -3.24 2.84
N PRO A 93 12.18 -1.99 3.20
CA PRO A 93 11.29 -1.15 2.42
C PRO A 93 11.86 -0.90 1.02
N LEU A 94 11.07 -1.16 -0.01
CA LEU A 94 11.50 -1.03 -1.41
C LEU A 94 11.29 0.40 -1.91
N LYS A 95 12.13 0.85 -2.84
CA LYS A 95 11.93 2.10 -3.61
C LYS A 95 10.60 2.09 -4.37
N THR A 96 9.96 3.25 -4.45
CA THR A 96 8.74 3.42 -5.25
C THR A 96 9.09 3.31 -6.73
N GLY A 97 8.37 2.46 -7.47
CA GLY A 97 8.65 2.25 -8.90
C GLY A 97 9.77 1.25 -9.21
N ILE A 98 10.28 0.50 -8.22
CA ILE A 98 11.35 -0.50 -8.41
C ILE A 98 11.04 -1.57 -9.48
N LYS A 99 9.76 -1.75 -9.84
CA LYS A 99 9.36 -2.61 -10.96
C LYS A 99 10.03 -2.19 -12.28
N ALA A 100 10.11 -0.89 -12.57
CA ALA A 100 10.72 -0.40 -13.80
C ALA A 100 12.23 -0.68 -13.83
N ASP A 101 12.90 -0.44 -12.70
CA ASP A 101 14.32 -0.71 -12.52
C ASP A 101 14.62 -2.22 -12.68
N LEU A 102 13.79 -3.09 -12.10
CA LEU A 102 13.88 -4.55 -12.26
C LEU A 102 13.65 -4.99 -13.71
N LEU A 103 12.76 -4.34 -14.45
CA LEU A 103 12.52 -4.64 -15.86
C LEU A 103 13.70 -4.24 -16.75
N ALA A 104 14.30 -3.08 -16.47
CA ALA A 104 15.49 -2.62 -17.19
C ALA A 104 16.68 -3.57 -16.96
N ASP A 105 16.93 -3.95 -15.71
CA ASP A 105 17.98 -4.90 -15.34
C ASP A 105 17.70 -6.31 -15.91
N ALA A 106 16.44 -6.77 -15.89
CA ALA A 106 16.06 -8.04 -16.51
C ALA A 106 16.31 -8.07 -18.02
N ARG A 107 16.02 -6.95 -18.71
CA ARG A 107 16.31 -6.80 -20.15
C ARG A 107 17.81 -6.76 -20.41
N ALA A 108 18.58 -6.06 -19.58
CA ALA A 108 20.04 -5.99 -19.70
C ALA A 108 20.70 -7.36 -19.50
N ARG A 109 20.18 -8.18 -18.59
CA ARG A 109 20.64 -9.55 -18.32
C ARG A 109 20.03 -10.62 -19.24
N GLN A 110 19.16 -10.23 -20.18
CA GLN A 110 18.45 -11.13 -21.09
C GLN A 110 17.74 -12.29 -20.37
N LEU A 111 17.13 -11.99 -19.22
CA LEU A 111 16.41 -12.98 -18.42
C LEU A 111 15.10 -13.38 -19.12
N SER A 112 14.76 -14.67 -19.08
CA SER A 112 13.50 -15.22 -19.63
C SER A 112 12.27 -14.95 -18.75
N LEU A 113 12.31 -13.94 -17.87
CA LEU A 113 11.20 -13.56 -17.01
C LEU A 113 10.24 -12.62 -17.73
N SER A 114 8.94 -12.93 -17.66
CA SER A 114 7.90 -12.01 -18.12
C SER A 114 7.75 -10.84 -17.15
N GLU A 115 7.41 -9.66 -17.67
CA GLU A 115 7.02 -8.51 -16.84
C GLU A 115 5.89 -8.87 -15.85
N LYS A 116 4.97 -9.74 -16.27
CA LYS A 116 3.86 -10.20 -15.43
C LYS A 116 4.36 -10.97 -14.23
N ASP A 117 5.38 -11.81 -14.40
CA ASP A 117 5.96 -12.59 -13.31
C ASP A 117 6.62 -11.68 -12.29
N ILE A 118 7.40 -10.68 -12.73
CA ILE A 118 8.01 -9.68 -11.84
C ILE A 118 6.92 -8.93 -11.05
N GLY A 119 5.86 -8.48 -11.72
CA GLY A 119 4.74 -7.80 -11.07
C GLY A 119 4.02 -8.67 -10.04
N LEU A 120 3.76 -9.93 -10.36
CA LEU A 120 3.15 -10.89 -9.43
C LEU A 120 4.04 -11.17 -8.23
N CYS A 121 5.35 -11.38 -8.45
CA CYS A 121 6.30 -11.60 -7.38
C CYS A 121 6.38 -10.41 -6.43
N LEU A 122 6.46 -9.19 -6.98
CA LEU A 122 6.53 -7.96 -6.21
C LEU A 122 5.26 -7.75 -5.37
N ARG A 123 4.09 -7.98 -5.96
CA ARG A 123 2.82 -7.95 -5.23
C ARG A 123 2.80 -8.97 -4.10
N ASP A 124 3.24 -10.19 -4.37
CA ASP A 124 3.32 -11.26 -3.39
C ASP A 124 4.31 -10.94 -2.25
N TRP A 125 5.38 -10.20 -2.54
CA TRP A 125 6.37 -9.74 -1.56
C TRP A 125 5.82 -8.63 -0.65
N VAL A 126 5.27 -7.57 -1.24
CA VAL A 126 4.75 -6.39 -0.51
C VAL A 126 3.58 -6.75 0.41
N ASN A 127 2.74 -7.72 0.02
CA ASN A 127 1.62 -8.17 0.83
C ASN A 127 2.00 -9.08 2.01
N ARG A 128 3.28 -9.35 2.25
CA ARG A 128 3.71 -10.13 3.43
C ARG A 128 3.64 -9.28 4.68
N ALA A 129 3.14 -9.86 5.77
CA ALA A 129 3.17 -9.23 7.09
C ALA A 129 4.60 -8.80 7.50
N ILE A 130 5.62 -9.59 7.14
CA ILE A 130 7.02 -9.25 7.43
C ILE A 130 7.44 -7.96 6.71
N TYR A 131 7.00 -7.77 5.46
CA TYR A 131 7.28 -6.55 4.70
C TYR A 131 6.62 -5.32 5.32
N GLN A 132 5.33 -5.44 5.67
CA GLN A 132 4.60 -4.35 6.31
C GLN A 132 5.23 -3.95 7.66
N LYS A 133 5.71 -4.91 8.44
CA LYS A 133 6.49 -4.64 9.67
C LYS A 133 7.78 -3.88 9.37
N ALA A 134 8.51 -4.28 8.33
CA ALA A 134 9.74 -3.61 7.91
C ALA A 134 9.47 -2.17 7.45
N VAL A 135 8.34 -1.88 6.82
CA VAL A 135 7.94 -0.51 6.44
C VAL A 135 7.62 0.34 7.67
N VAL A 136 6.97 -0.23 8.69
CA VAL A 136 6.65 0.48 9.94
C VAL A 136 7.92 0.83 10.72
N SER A 137 8.89 -0.08 10.77
CA SER A 137 10.17 0.15 11.48
C SER A 137 11.23 0.87 10.64
N GLY A 138 11.08 0.86 9.31
CA GLY A 138 12.11 1.30 8.38
C GLY A 138 12.08 2.80 8.14
N GLU A 139 13.25 3.43 8.19
CA GLU A 139 13.40 4.86 7.93
C GLU A 139 13.63 5.15 6.44
N MET A 140 14.34 4.27 5.73
CA MET A 140 14.76 4.46 4.34
C MET A 140 14.31 3.32 3.42
N ARG A 141 14.08 3.66 2.16
CA ARG A 141 13.79 2.77 1.04
C ARG A 141 15.05 2.45 0.26
N PHE A 142 15.16 1.20 -0.16
CA PHE A 142 16.34 0.66 -0.84
C PHE A 142 16.08 0.45 -2.34
N ASP A 143 17.09 0.77 -3.14
CA ASP A 143 17.11 0.47 -4.58
C ASP A 143 17.59 -0.95 -4.87
N ILE A 144 17.56 -1.36 -6.15
CA ILE A 144 18.04 -2.65 -6.65
C ILE A 144 19.50 -2.97 -6.26
N HIS A 145 20.31 -1.94 -6.00
CA HIS A 145 21.71 -2.05 -5.59
C HIS A 145 21.90 -1.99 -4.06
N GLY A 146 20.84 -1.86 -3.28
CA GLY A 146 20.91 -1.70 -1.82
C GLY A 146 21.32 -0.29 -1.37
N ALA A 147 21.28 0.70 -2.26
CA ALA A 147 21.49 2.09 -1.90
C ALA A 147 20.20 2.68 -1.27
N PRO A 148 20.30 3.47 -0.19
CA PRO A 148 19.15 4.17 0.36
C PRO A 148 18.80 5.38 -0.52
N VAL A 149 17.58 5.43 -1.05
CA VAL A 149 17.17 6.45 -2.04
C VAL A 149 16.20 7.45 -1.44
N GLU A 150 15.18 6.97 -0.71
CA GLU A 150 14.07 7.79 -0.24
C GLU A 150 13.72 7.48 1.22
N PRO A 151 13.41 8.48 2.05
CA PRO A 151 12.82 8.22 3.35
C PRO A 151 11.39 7.64 3.19
N VAL A 152 10.99 6.76 4.10
CA VAL A 152 9.62 6.26 4.15
C VAL A 152 8.69 7.38 4.62
N SER A 153 7.62 7.67 3.87
CA SER A 153 6.62 8.67 4.25
C SER A 153 5.77 8.19 5.44
N ASP A 154 5.34 9.11 6.29
CA ASP A 154 4.40 8.82 7.38
C ASP A 154 3.09 8.20 6.88
N THR A 155 2.63 8.63 5.70
CA THR A 155 1.43 8.07 5.05
C THR A 155 1.59 6.58 4.76
N ASP A 156 2.78 6.17 4.33
CA ASP A 156 3.07 4.78 3.99
C ASP A 156 3.19 3.92 5.25
N ARG A 157 3.76 4.47 6.32
CA ARG A 157 3.79 3.82 7.65
C ARG A 157 2.39 3.59 8.19
N ALA A 158 1.50 4.59 8.09
CA ALA A 158 0.11 4.49 8.53
C ALA A 158 -0.69 3.48 7.70
N TYR A 159 -0.44 3.42 6.39
CA TYR A 159 -1.04 2.40 5.54
C TYR A 159 -0.56 1.00 5.93
N ALA A 160 0.74 0.82 6.14
CA ALA A 160 1.33 -0.46 6.51
C ALA A 160 0.82 -0.97 7.86
N SER A 161 0.67 -0.09 8.86
CA SER A 161 0.08 -0.46 10.15
C SER A 161 -1.38 -0.89 10.03
N THR A 162 -2.16 -0.20 9.20
CA THR A 162 -3.55 -0.56 8.91
C THR A 162 -3.65 -1.94 8.24
N GLN A 163 -2.78 -2.23 7.27
CA GLN A 163 -2.71 -3.54 6.62
C GLN A 163 -2.36 -4.66 7.62
N LEU A 164 -1.43 -4.42 8.54
CA LEU A 164 -1.10 -5.38 9.60
C LEU A 164 -2.28 -5.67 10.51
N ALA A 165 -3.03 -4.64 10.92
CA ALA A 165 -4.22 -4.80 11.74
C ALA A 165 -5.31 -5.61 11.00
N ALA A 166 -5.52 -5.34 9.71
CA ALA A 166 -6.46 -6.10 8.88
C ALA A 166 -6.06 -7.58 8.75
N MET A 167 -4.78 -7.87 8.52
CA MET A 167 -4.27 -9.25 8.48
C MET A 167 -4.44 -9.98 9.81
N ALA A 168 -4.18 -9.29 10.93
CA ALA A 168 -4.35 -9.85 12.27
C ALA A 168 -5.82 -10.15 12.59
N ALA A 169 -6.74 -9.25 12.22
CA ALA A 169 -8.18 -9.46 12.38
C ALA A 169 -8.68 -10.66 11.58
N GLN A 170 -8.23 -10.81 10.33
CA GLN A 170 -8.55 -11.96 9.48
C GLN A 170 -8.05 -13.27 10.09
N TRP A 171 -6.82 -13.29 10.61
CA TRP A 171 -6.26 -14.46 11.29
C TRP A 171 -7.08 -14.84 12.52
N LYS A 172 -7.46 -13.84 13.35
CA LYS A 172 -8.28 -14.06 14.54
C LYS A 172 -9.64 -14.65 14.19
N GLN A 173 -10.33 -14.11 13.19
CA GLN A 173 -11.62 -14.64 12.72
C GLN A 173 -11.50 -16.09 12.27
N HIS A 174 -10.43 -16.43 11.53
CA HIS A 174 -10.21 -17.80 11.08
C HIS A 174 -9.92 -18.74 12.25
N GLN A 175 -9.13 -18.32 13.24
CA GLN A 175 -8.89 -19.11 14.45
C GLN A 175 -10.19 -19.35 15.22
N GLU A 176 -11.00 -18.32 15.41
CA GLU A 176 -12.27 -18.43 16.13
C GLU A 176 -13.24 -19.41 15.44
N GLN A 177 -13.32 -19.35 14.11
CA GLN A 177 -14.08 -20.32 13.31
C GLN A 177 -13.54 -21.75 13.45
N GLN A 178 -12.22 -21.92 13.47
CA GLN A 178 -11.60 -23.23 13.68
C GLN A 178 -11.88 -23.78 15.09
N THR A 179 -11.75 -22.94 16.13
CA THR A 179 -12.04 -23.36 17.51
C THR A 179 -13.51 -23.66 17.74
N LEU A 180 -14.41 -22.99 17.03
CA LEU A 180 -15.86 -23.27 17.10
C LEU A 180 -16.20 -24.60 16.41
N ALA A 181 -15.50 -24.95 15.33
CA ALA A 181 -15.68 -26.21 14.62
C ALA A 181 -15.06 -27.42 15.34
N GLU A 182 -13.98 -27.23 16.12
CA GLU A 182 -13.26 -28.30 16.83
C GLU A 182 -13.84 -28.61 18.22
N LYS A 183 -14.97 -28.03 18.64
CA LYS A 183 -15.59 -28.37 19.93
C LYS A 183 -16.66 -29.46 19.73
N PRO A 184 -16.33 -30.77 19.85
CA PRO A 184 -17.33 -31.83 19.91
C PRO A 184 -18.01 -31.83 21.28
N ASP A 185 -19.29 -32.20 21.30
CA ASP A 185 -20.16 -32.38 22.47
C ASP A 185 -19.63 -33.46 23.42
#